data_AF-A0A359KR08-F1
#
_entry.id   AF-A0A359KR08-F1
#
_cell.length_a   1.000
_cell.length_b   1.000
_cell.length_c   1.000
_cell.angle_alpha   90.00
_cell.angle_beta   90.00
_cell.angle_gamma   90.00
#
_symmetry.space_group_name_H-M   'P 1'
#
loop_
_entity.id
_entity.type
_entity.pdbx_description
1 polymer ?
#
loop_
_entity_poly.entity_id
_entity_poly.type
_entity_poly.pdbx_seq_one_letter_code
_entity_poly.pdbx_strand_id
1 'polypeptide(L)'
;VNAWGLPFTSTMVGAKQVMPGPFLDPASLLELYQQERVTITAGVPTIWLGLLQMLDKDPTAWDLSSLRVLLVGGQAAPKSMIQ
;
A
#
# COMPACT_ATOMS: atom_id res chain seq x y z
N VAL A 1 -16.37 0.85 0.97
CA VAL A 1 -17.10 0.20 -0.16
C VAL A 1 -16.10 -0.64 -0.96
N ASN A 2 -16.32 -1.95 -1.05
CA ASN A 2 -15.67 -2.95 -1.93
C ASN A 2 -14.22 -2.68 -2.39
N ALA A 3 -13.34 -2.28 -1.47
CA ALA A 3 -11.94 -1.93 -1.76
C ALA A 3 -11.78 -1.07 -3.03
N TRP A 4 -12.60 -0.01 -3.16
CA TRP A 4 -12.54 0.94 -4.29
C TRP A 4 -12.78 0.31 -5.67
N GLY A 5 -13.41 -0.87 -5.71
CA GLY A 5 -13.62 -1.62 -6.95
C GLY A 5 -12.38 -2.33 -7.48
N LEU A 6 -11.24 -2.26 -6.77
CA LEU A 6 -9.98 -2.86 -7.20
C LEU A 6 -10.06 -4.37 -7.47
N PRO A 7 -10.77 -5.19 -6.68
CA PRO A 7 -10.88 -6.61 -7.00
C PRO A 7 -11.54 -6.85 -8.37
N PHE A 8 -12.52 -6.02 -8.73
CA PHE A 8 -13.22 -6.13 -10.02
C PHE A 8 -12.33 -5.67 -11.17
N THR A 9 -11.71 -4.50 -11.06
CA THR A 9 -10.85 -3.96 -12.13
C THR A 9 -9.59 -4.80 -12.31
N SER A 10 -8.99 -5.28 -11.22
CA SER A 10 -7.83 -6.18 -11.26
C SER A 10 -8.18 -7.49 -11.97
N THR A 11 -9.34 -8.07 -11.66
CA THR A 11 -9.82 -9.28 -12.36
C THR A 11 -10.07 -8.99 -13.84
N MET A 12 -10.70 -7.87 -14.17
CA MET A 12 -11.01 -7.47 -15.54
C MET A 12 -9.76 -7.37 -16.44
N VAL A 13 -8.64 -6.88 -15.89
CA VAL A 13 -7.38 -6.71 -16.64
C VAL A 13 -6.39 -7.86 -16.45
N GLY A 14 -6.76 -8.91 -15.70
CA GLY A 14 -5.88 -10.05 -15.41
C GLY A 14 -4.70 -9.71 -14.50
N ALA A 15 -4.82 -8.70 -13.64
CA ALA A 15 -3.76 -8.35 -12.69
C ALA A 15 -3.67 -9.36 -11.54
N LYS A 16 -2.44 -9.65 -11.11
CA LYS A 16 -2.17 -10.39 -9.87
C LYS A 16 -2.77 -9.62 -8.68
N GLN A 17 -3.53 -10.32 -7.84
CA GLN A 17 -4.13 -9.76 -6.62
C GLN A 17 -3.41 -10.31 -5.40
N VAL A 18 -2.94 -9.41 -4.54
CA VAL A 18 -2.27 -9.74 -3.27
C VAL A 18 -3.17 -9.26 -2.14
N MET A 19 -3.70 -10.18 -1.34
CA MET A 19 -4.67 -9.89 -0.30
C MET A 19 -3.99 -9.97 1.07
N PRO A 20 -3.86 -8.86 1.83
CA PRO A 20 -3.10 -8.84 3.09
C PRO A 20 -3.79 -9.57 4.26
N GLY A 21 -5.05 -9.99 4.08
CA GLY A 21 -5.83 -10.59 5.15
C GLY A 21 -6.01 -9.63 6.34
N PRO A 22 -5.93 -10.10 7.59
CA PRO A 22 -6.08 -9.26 8.77
C PRO A 22 -4.82 -8.47 9.15
N PHE A 23 -3.67 -8.74 8.55
CA PHE A 23 -2.38 -8.18 8.96
C PHE A 23 -2.11 -6.86 8.23
N LEU A 24 -2.64 -5.78 8.81
CA LEU A 24 -2.54 -4.43 8.26
C LEU A 24 -1.55 -3.53 9.02
N ASP A 25 -0.72 -4.12 9.89
CA ASP A 25 0.37 -3.39 10.52
C ASP A 25 1.49 -3.07 9.51
N PRO A 26 2.29 -2.01 9.75
CA PRO A 26 3.29 -1.55 8.80
C PRO A 26 4.31 -2.61 8.37
N ALA A 27 4.82 -3.41 9.31
CA ALA A 27 5.86 -4.39 9.02
C ALA A 27 5.34 -5.49 8.10
N SER A 28 4.16 -6.06 8.43
CA SER A 28 3.52 -7.08 7.62
C SER A 28 3.23 -6.60 6.20
N LEU A 29 2.77 -5.35 6.05
CA LEU A 29 2.48 -4.78 4.73
C LEU A 29 3.76 -4.52 3.90
N LEU A 30 4.80 -3.96 4.51
CA LEU A 30 6.08 -3.71 3.82
C LEU A 30 6.75 -5.01 3.37
N GLU A 31 6.72 -6.04 4.23
CA GLU A 31 7.21 -7.36 3.89
C GLU A 31 6.41 -7.98 2.73
N LEU A 32 5.08 -7.90 2.77
CA LEU A 32 4.21 -8.37 1.69
C LEU A 32 4.47 -7.62 0.38
N TYR A 33 4.69 -6.31 0.43
CA TYR A 33 4.97 -5.49 -0.75
C TYR A 33 6.28 -5.89 -1.43
N GLN A 34 7.33 -6.10 -0.63
CA GLN A 34 8.62 -6.56 -1.12
C GLN A 34 8.52 -7.97 -1.71
N GLN A 35 7.96 -8.93 -0.96
CA GLN A 35 7.88 -10.34 -1.36
C GLN A 35 7.06 -10.52 -2.64
N GLU A 36 5.92 -9.84 -2.74
CA GLU A 36 5.00 -10.00 -3.85
C GLU A 36 5.25 -9.04 -5.01
N ARG A 37 6.23 -8.14 -4.85
CA ARG A 37 6.58 -7.05 -5.78
C ARG A 37 5.37 -6.19 -6.14
N VAL A 38 4.68 -5.69 -5.11
CA VAL A 38 3.44 -4.90 -5.28
C VAL A 38 3.73 -3.62 -6.04
N THR A 39 2.96 -3.39 -7.12
CA THR A 39 3.16 -2.21 -7.99
C THR A 39 2.14 -1.09 -7.79
N ILE A 40 0.94 -1.43 -7.31
CA ILE A 40 -0.16 -0.52 -7.00
C ILE A 40 -0.81 -1.01 -5.71
N THR A 41 -1.05 -0.12 -4.76
CA THR A 41 -1.79 -0.41 -3.52
C THR A 41 -2.74 0.73 -3.18
N ALA A 42 -3.77 0.45 -2.37
CA ALA A 42 -4.78 1.42 -1.97
C ALA A 42 -5.14 1.28 -0.50
N GLY A 43 -5.42 2.41 0.14
CA GLY A 43 -5.58 2.47 1.58
C GLY A 43 -5.98 3.84 2.07
N VAL A 44 -6.16 3.92 3.39
CA VAL A 44 -6.56 5.14 4.09
C VAL A 44 -5.34 5.85 4.67
N PRO A 45 -5.41 7.17 4.93
CA PRO A 45 -4.26 7.93 5.43
C PRO A 45 -3.58 7.32 6.68
N THR A 46 -4.33 6.72 7.60
CA THR A 46 -3.77 6.15 8.83
C THR A 46 -2.84 4.95 8.58
N ILE A 47 -3.11 4.13 7.57
CA ILE A 47 -2.21 3.02 7.18
C ILE A 47 -0.90 3.58 6.61
N TRP A 48 -1.00 4.59 5.74
CA TRP A 48 0.16 5.23 5.11
C TRP A 48 1.07 5.94 6.11
N LEU A 49 0.48 6.63 7.09
CA LEU A 49 1.27 7.23 8.17
C LEU A 49 2.07 6.18 8.95
N GLY A 50 1.49 5.00 9.20
CA GLY A 50 2.21 3.90 9.85
C GLY A 50 3.39 3.38 9.03
N LEU A 51 3.21 3.21 7.71
CA LEU A 51 4.31 2.82 6.81
C LEU A 51 5.41 3.87 6.76
N LEU A 52 5.04 5.14 6.57
CA LEU A 52 5.99 6.25 6.49
C LEU A 52 6.81 6.38 7.78
N GLN A 53 6.18 6.32 8.95
CA GLN A 53 6.90 6.35 10.24
C GLN A 53 7.92 5.21 10.40
N MET A 54 7.68 4.06 9.77
CA MET A 54 8.60 2.93 9.78
C MET A 54 9.75 3.15 8.79
N LEU A 55 9.44 3.62 7.59
CA LEU A 55 10.42 3.92 6.54
C LEU A 55 11.30 5.14 6.88
N ASP A 56 10.78 6.13 7.61
CA ASP A 56 11.55 7.29 8.07
C ASP A 56 12.70 6.89 9.02
N LYS A 57 12.58 5.74 9.70
CA LYS A 57 13.61 5.21 10.60
C LYS A 57 14.71 4.46 9.84
N ASP A 58 14.32 3.69 8.82
CA ASP A 58 15.23 2.98 7.92
C ASP A 58 14.63 2.93 6.51
N PRO A 59 14.99 3.89 5.64
CA PRO A 59 14.43 3.98 4.29
C PRO A 59 14.80 2.82 3.38
N THR A 60 15.79 2.00 3.77
CA THR A 60 16.34 0.91 2.94
C THR A 60 16.04 -0.48 3.47
N ALA A 61 15.31 -0.58 4.60
CA ALA A 61 14.98 -1.86 5.22
C ALA A 61 14.09 -2.77 4.34
N TRP A 62 13.34 -2.20 3.39
CA TRP A 62 12.52 -2.95 2.44
C TRP A 62 12.77 -2.48 0.99
N ASP A 63 12.92 -3.42 0.07
CA ASP A 63 12.95 -3.16 -1.37
C ASP A 63 11.53 -2.88 -1.89
N LEU A 64 11.21 -1.60 -2.02
CA LEU A 64 9.96 -1.11 -2.60
C LEU A 64 10.12 -0.64 -4.06
N SER A 65 11.21 -1.02 -4.76
CA SER A 65 11.50 -0.57 -6.14
C SER A 65 10.42 -0.90 -7.17
N SER A 66 9.56 -1.89 -6.87
CA SER A 66 8.42 -2.26 -7.72
C SER A 66 7.18 -1.38 -7.53
N LEU A 67 7.07 -0.66 -6.40
CA LEU A 67 5.91 0.14 -6.06
C LEU A 67 5.90 1.45 -6.86
N ARG A 68 4.82 1.68 -7.61
CA ARG A 68 4.69 2.82 -8.53
C ARG A 68 3.56 3.77 -8.16
N VAL A 69 2.49 3.24 -7.56
CA VAL A 69 1.29 4.02 -7.24
C VAL A 69 0.74 3.63 -5.87
N LEU A 70 0.48 4.65 -5.05
CA LEU A 70 -0.16 4.57 -3.75
C LEU A 70 -1.46 5.38 -3.80
N LEU A 71 -2.59 4.70 -3.81
CA LEU A 71 -3.91 5.35 -3.83
C LEU A 71 -4.36 5.65 -2.41
N VAL A 72 -4.63 6.92 -2.13
CA VAL A 72 -5.13 7.38 -0.83
C VAL A 72 -6.58 7.79 -0.96
N GLY A 73 -7.43 7.31 -0.06
CA GLY A 73 -8.80 7.77 -0.01
C GLY A 73 -9.52 7.47 1.29
N GLY A 74 -10.81 7.83 1.35
CA GLY A 74 -11.67 7.64 2.51
C GLY A 74 -11.65 8.83 3.47
N GLN A 75 -10.51 9.53 3.55
CA GLN A 75 -10.35 10.80 4.26
C GLN A 75 -9.32 11.67 3.52
N ALA A 76 -9.25 12.95 3.88
CA ALA A 76 -8.26 13.87 3.33
C ALA A 76 -6.83 13.41 3.68
N ALA A 77 -5.97 13.29 2.68
CA ALA A 77 -4.55 13.03 2.88
C ALA A 77 -3.84 14.32 3.35
N PRO A 78 -3.04 14.29 4.43
CA PRO A 78 -2.19 15.42 4.81
C PRO A 78 -1.20 15.77 3.70
N LYS A 79 -0.90 17.05 3.49
CA LYS A 79 0.07 17.47 2.46
C LYS A 79 1.44 16.82 2.63
N SER A 80 1.92 16.69 3.87
CA SER A 80 3.19 16.07 4.23
C SER A 80 3.31 14.59 3.88
N MET A 81 2.20 13.93 3.50
CA MET A 81 2.22 12.55 3.00
C MET A 81 2.54 12.48 1.51
N ILE A 82 2.26 13.56 0.77
CA ILE A 82 2.36 13.62 -0.69
C ILE A 82 3.57 14.45 -1.13
N GLN A 83 3.97 15.43 -0.33
CA GLN A 83 5.01 16.43 -0.58
C GLN A 83 6.03 16.42 0.55
#